data_AF-A0AA90P7A7-F1
#
_entry.id   AF-A0AA90P7A7-F1
#
_cell.length_a   1.000
_cell.length_b   1.000
_cell.length_c   1.000
_cell.angle_alpha   90.00
_cell.angle_beta   90.00
_cell.angle_gamma   90.00
#
_symmetry.space_group_name_H-M   'P 1'
#
loop_
_entity.id
_entity.type
_entity.pdbx_description
1 polymer ?
#
loop_
_entity_poly.entity_id
_entity_poly.type
_entity_poly.pdbx_seq_one_letter_code
_entity_poly.pdbx_strand_id
1 'polypeptide(L)'
;MWFLNRYSSPGYEVSGLFVFLNGTMDYPAFNDIVLDLSAAQVETSHPVSIEQLVISKICSVREQDVETYEKAIEHIFDGKTLLFIDGMANGYVLNLEKQKIRTLGEPSTERLSVDRS
;
A
#
# COMPACT_ATOMS: atom_id res chain seq x y z
N MET A 1 15.61 1.78 -6.86
CA MET A 1 16.11 1.85 -5.47
C MET A 1 15.01 1.28 -4.58
N TRP A 2 15.28 0.16 -3.91
CA TRP A 2 14.33 -0.54 -3.05
C TRP A 2 14.48 -0.01 -1.63
N PHE A 3 13.37 0.29 -0.95
CA PHE A 3 13.39 0.72 0.45
C PHE A 3 12.83 -0.39 1.33
N LEU A 4 13.65 -0.87 2.25
CA LEU A 4 13.30 -1.88 3.24
C LEU A 4 12.90 -1.14 4.53
N ASN A 5 11.62 -1.11 4.87
CA ASN A 5 11.17 -0.56 6.15
C ASN A 5 10.71 -1.70 7.06
N ARG A 6 11.36 -1.87 8.22
CA ARG A 6 10.99 -2.87 9.22
C ARG A 6 10.03 -2.24 10.22
N TYR A 7 8.94 -2.95 10.51
CA TYR A 7 8.00 -2.60 11.56
C TYR A 7 8.12 -3.58 12.76
N SER A 8 7.95 -3.10 13.99
CA SER A 8 7.94 -3.92 15.22
C SER A 8 6.90 -3.38 16.22
N SER A 9 5.99 -4.25 16.70
CA SER A 9 4.98 -3.93 17.75
C SER A 9 5.47 -4.37 19.15
N PRO A 10 5.24 -3.58 20.23
CA PRO A 10 5.58 -3.98 21.59
C PRO A 10 4.51 -4.91 22.17
N GLY A 11 4.81 -6.20 22.25
CA GLY A 11 3.93 -7.23 22.86
C GLY A 11 4.05 -8.59 22.17
N TYR A 12 4.28 -8.58 20.86
CA TYR A 12 4.72 -9.70 20.02
C TYR A 12 5.65 -9.10 18.95
N GLU A 13 6.90 -9.57 18.85
CA GLU A 13 7.86 -9.10 17.82
C GLU A 13 7.49 -9.67 16.45
N VAL A 14 6.39 -9.18 15.86
CA VAL A 14 6.02 -9.50 14.48
C VAL A 14 6.65 -8.45 13.58
N SER A 15 7.54 -8.90 12.70
CA SER A 15 8.23 -8.03 11.75
C SER A 15 7.48 -8.00 10.41
N GLY A 16 7.29 -6.81 9.85
CA GLY A 16 6.74 -6.62 8.51
C GLY A 16 7.77 -6.06 7.54
N LEU A 17 7.65 -6.40 6.27
CA LEU A 17 8.42 -5.87 5.15
C LEU A 17 7.50 -5.32 4.06
N PHE A 18 7.62 -4.02 3.78
CA PHE A 18 7.03 -3.42 2.60
C PHE A 18 8.00 -3.42 1.41
N VAL A 19 7.49 -3.77 0.23
CA VAL A 19 8.26 -3.76 -1.03
C VAL A 19 7.49 -2.98 -2.09
N PHE A 20 8.12 -1.99 -2.69
CA PHE A 20 7.50 -1.10 -3.66
C PHE A 20 8.55 -0.39 -4.52
N LEU A 21 8.11 0.16 -5.65
CA LEU A 21 8.92 1.04 -6.48
C LEU A 21 8.79 2.48 -5.98
N ASN A 22 9.94 3.13 -5.77
CA ASN A 22 9.96 4.52 -5.33
C ASN A 22 9.27 5.43 -6.35
N GLY A 23 8.31 6.25 -5.90
CA GLY A 23 7.54 7.17 -6.74
C GLY A 23 6.21 6.63 -7.29
N THR A 24 5.88 5.35 -7.08
CA THR A 24 4.54 4.80 -7.43
C THR A 24 3.53 4.88 -6.28
N MET A 25 4.04 5.06 -5.06
CA MET A 25 3.26 5.00 -3.83
C MET A 25 2.65 6.33 -3.41
N ASP A 26 1.43 6.27 -2.86
CA ASP A 26 0.82 7.29 -2.02
C ASP A 26 1.41 7.25 -0.60
N TYR A 27 2.41 8.10 -0.35
CA TYR A 27 3.11 8.15 0.94
C TYR A 27 2.21 8.51 2.14
N PRO A 28 1.25 9.46 2.04
CA PRO A 28 0.24 9.66 3.06
C PRO A 28 -0.51 8.37 3.44
N ALA A 29 -1.09 7.68 2.45
CA ALA A 29 -1.85 6.44 2.71
C ALA A 29 -0.95 5.34 3.30
N PHE A 30 0.30 5.24 2.84
CA PHE A 30 1.29 4.34 3.40
C PHE A 30 1.61 4.64 4.87
N ASN A 31 1.80 5.92 5.22
CA ASN A 31 2.10 6.32 6.60
C ASN A 31 0.95 5.97 7.55
N ASP A 32 -0.30 6.16 7.11
CA ASP A 32 -1.47 5.78 7.91
C ASP A 32 -1.48 4.28 8.21
N ILE A 33 -1.15 3.43 7.24
CA ILE A 33 -1.05 1.98 7.44
C ILE A 33 0.08 1.62 8.41
N VAL A 34 1.25 2.25 8.28
CA VAL A 34 2.37 2.02 9.19
C VAL A 34 2.00 2.44 10.62
N LEU A 35 1.25 3.53 10.79
CA LEU A 35 0.73 3.98 12.08
C LEU A 35 -0.36 3.07 12.64
N ASP A 36 -1.19 2.48 11.79
CA ASP A 36 -2.23 1.54 12.20
C ASP A 36 -1.66 0.18 12.62
N LEU A 37 -0.67 -0.34 11.89
CA LEU A 37 0.06 -1.55 12.25
C LEU A 37 0.92 -1.32 13.50
N SER A 38 1.67 -0.21 13.49
CA SER A 38 1.92 0.73 14.59
C SER A 38 1.30 0.49 15.96
N ALA A 39 0.07 0.97 16.04
CA ALA A 39 -0.74 1.03 17.24
C ALA A 39 -1.45 -0.30 17.53
N ALA A 40 -1.32 -1.30 16.64
CA ALA A 40 -1.96 -2.58 16.81
C ALA A 40 -1.28 -3.35 17.95
N GLN A 41 -1.81 -3.15 19.15
CA GLN A 41 -1.52 -3.99 20.31
C GLN A 41 -2.53 -5.12 20.34
N VAL A 42 -2.02 -6.35 20.47
CA VAL A 42 -2.86 -7.51 20.72
C VAL A 42 -3.29 -7.42 22.18
N GLU A 43 -4.51 -6.94 22.45
CA GLU A 43 -5.08 -7.09 23.78
C GLU A 43 -5.22 -8.59 24.08
N THR A 44 -4.47 -9.07 25.08
CA THR A 44 -4.33 -10.48 25.46
C THR A 44 -5.63 -11.12 25.99
N SER A 45 -6.76 -10.41 25.92
CA SER A 45 -8.06 -10.85 26.40
C SER A 45 -8.83 -11.68 25.37
N HIS A 46 -8.48 -11.61 24.09
CA HIS A 46 -9.11 -12.41 23.03
C HIS A 46 -8.04 -13.09 22.15
N PRO A 47 -8.20 -14.40 21.83
CA PRO A 47 -7.25 -15.15 21.03
C PRO A 47 -7.42 -14.83 19.53
N VAL A 48 -7.34 -13.56 19.16
CA VAL A 48 -7.33 -13.14 17.76
C VAL A 48 -5.92 -13.41 17.23
N SER A 49 -5.81 -14.13 16.11
CA SER A 49 -4.50 -14.38 15.52
C SER A 49 -3.89 -13.08 14.99
N ILE A 50 -2.56 -12.98 15.02
CA ILE A 50 -1.82 -11.86 14.42
C ILE A 50 -2.23 -11.64 12.96
N GLU A 51 -2.48 -12.73 12.23
CA GLU A 51 -2.98 -12.69 10.86
C GLU A 51 -4.33 -11.97 10.75
N GLN A 52 -5.31 -12.32 11.58
CA GLN A 52 -6.61 -11.64 11.58
C GLN A 52 -6.47 -10.15 11.93
N LEU A 53 -5.61 -9.84 12.88
CA LEU A 53 -5.35 -8.46 13.29
C LEU A 53 -4.74 -7.65 12.15
N VAL A 54 -3.70 -8.15 11.49
CA VAL A 54 -3.10 -7.44 10.35
C VAL A 54 -4.09 -7.34 9.19
N ILE A 55 -4.75 -8.44 8.81
CA ILE A 55 -5.76 -8.43 7.73
C ILE A 55 -6.82 -7.37 8.00
N SER A 56 -7.28 -7.22 9.25
CA SER A 56 -8.28 -6.20 9.61
C SER A 56 -7.78 -4.77 9.37
N LYS A 57 -6.49 -4.50 9.60
CA LYS A 57 -5.88 -3.18 9.41
C LYS A 57 -5.62 -2.84 7.95
N ILE A 58 -5.23 -3.83 7.15
CA ILE A 58 -4.97 -3.61 5.72
C ILE A 58 -6.21 -3.82 4.83
N CYS A 59 -7.36 -4.20 5.41
CA CYS A 59 -8.55 -4.60 4.67
C CYS A 59 -9.02 -3.56 3.63
N SER A 60 -8.89 -2.26 3.95
CA SER A 60 -9.29 -1.16 3.06
C SER A 60 -8.42 -1.01 1.81
N VAL A 61 -7.19 -1.52 1.85
CA VAL A 61 -6.20 -1.35 0.77
C VAL A 61 -5.72 -2.68 0.20
N ARG A 62 -6.03 -3.82 0.83
CA ARG A 62 -5.67 -5.15 0.34
C ARG A 62 -6.45 -5.47 -0.93
N GLU A 63 -5.75 -5.78 -2.01
CA GLU A 63 -6.35 -6.23 -3.26
C GLU A 63 -6.38 -7.76 -3.34
N GLN A 64 -5.25 -8.40 -3.07
CA GLN A 64 -5.07 -9.83 -3.28
C GLN A 64 -3.88 -10.38 -2.49
N ASP A 65 -3.84 -11.70 -2.36
CA ASP A 65 -2.73 -12.42 -1.74
C ASP A 65 -1.71 -12.86 -2.79
N VAL A 66 -0.46 -12.96 -2.38
CA VAL A 66 0.65 -13.41 -3.21
C VAL A 66 1.32 -14.60 -2.54
N GLU A 67 1.29 -15.74 -3.22
CA GLU A 67 1.80 -17.01 -2.70
C GLU A 67 3.18 -17.37 -3.29
N THR A 68 3.57 -16.73 -4.40
CA THR A 68 4.82 -17.02 -5.10
C THR A 68 5.64 -15.78 -5.34
N TYR A 69 6.96 -15.99 -5.40
CA TYR A 69 7.93 -14.93 -5.64
C TYR A 69 7.80 -14.32 -7.05
N GLU A 70 7.48 -15.15 -8.04
CA GLU A 70 7.30 -14.70 -9.43
C GLU A 70 6.14 -13.71 -9.55
N LYS A 71 5.00 -14.02 -8.92
CA LYS A 71 3.85 -13.12 -8.86
C LYS A 71 4.16 -11.85 -8.08
N ALA A 72 4.91 -11.97 -6.99
CA ALA A 72 5.36 -10.80 -6.23
C ALA A 72 6.15 -9.84 -7.11
N ILE A 73 7.08 -10.35 -7.92
CA ILE A 73 7.86 -9.54 -8.86
C ILE A 73 6.95 -8.84 -9.89
N GLU A 74 6.00 -9.56 -10.49
CA GLU A 74 5.06 -9.00 -11.46
C GLU A 74 4.32 -7.79 -10.88
N HIS A 75 3.72 -7.93 -9.69
CA HIS A 75 3.00 -6.84 -9.04
C HIS A 75 3.88 -5.64 -8.69
N ILE A 76 5.11 -5.90 -8.27
CA ILE A 76 6.07 -4.82 -8.00
C ILE A 76 6.34 -4.02 -9.28
N PHE A 77 6.57 -4.69 -10.41
CA PHE A 77 6.82 -4.01 -11.69
C PHE A 77 5.60 -3.29 -12.24
N ASP A 78 4.40 -3.73 -11.88
CA ASP A 78 3.15 -3.02 -12.14
C ASP A 78 2.96 -1.78 -11.24
N GLY A 79 3.89 -1.53 -10.31
CA GLY A 79 3.89 -0.37 -9.42
C GLY A 79 3.10 -0.55 -8.13
N LYS A 80 2.60 -1.77 -7.88
CA LYS A 80 1.89 -2.11 -6.64
C LYS A 80 2.84 -2.14 -5.44
N THR A 81 2.26 -2.02 -4.26
CA THR A 81 2.97 -2.22 -3.00
C THR A 81 2.68 -3.62 -2.47
N LEU A 82 3.70 -4.31 -1.97
CA LEU A 82 3.56 -5.58 -1.28
C LEU A 82 3.88 -5.43 0.21
N LEU A 83 3.20 -6.23 1.03
CA LEU A 83 3.48 -6.41 2.45
C LEU A 83 3.71 -7.89 2.73
N PHE A 84 4.87 -8.21 3.30
CA PHE A 84 5.20 -9.52 3.85
C PHE A 84 5.32 -9.43 5.35
N ILE A 85 4.85 -10.45 6.06
CA ILE A 85 4.82 -10.45 7.53
C ILE A 85 5.45 -11.72 8.03
N ASP A 86 6.35 -11.59 8.99
CA ASP A 86 7.01 -12.71 9.62
C ASP A 86 5.99 -13.62 10.30
N GLY A 87 6.15 -14.93 10.09
CA GLY A 87 5.19 -15.95 10.52
C GLY A 87 3.97 -16.14 9.61
N MET A 88 3.82 -15.39 8.52
CA MET A 88 2.76 -15.59 7.52
C MET A 88 3.31 -16.23 6.24
N ALA A 89 2.55 -17.17 5.67
CA ALA A 89 2.96 -17.89 4.46
C ALA A 89 2.81 -17.04 3.18
N ASN A 90 1.87 -16.10 3.18
CA ASN A 90 1.50 -15.30 2.02
C ASN A 90 1.93 -13.85 2.20
N GLY A 91 2.26 -13.18 1.09
CA GLY A 91 2.33 -11.72 1.03
C GLY A 91 0.99 -11.12 0.61
N TYR A 92 0.85 -9.80 0.80
CA TYR A 92 -0.37 -9.06 0.49
C TYR A 92 -0.08 -7.94 -0.49
N VAL A 93 -0.83 -7.86 -1.58
CA VAL A 93 -0.83 -6.72 -2.51
C VAL A 93 -1.72 -5.62 -1.95
N LEU A 94 -1.16 -4.41 -1.87
CA LEU A 94 -1.81 -3.22 -1.37
C LEU A 94 -2.01 -2.21 -2.51
N ASN A 95 -3.23 -1.72 -2.66
CA ASN A 95 -3.57 -0.60 -3.54
C ASN A 95 -3.19 0.73 -2.88
N LEU A 96 -1.92 1.11 -3.02
CA LEU A 96 -1.40 2.40 -2.58
C LEU A 96 -0.90 3.22 -3.77
N GLU A 97 -1.48 3.02 -4.95
CA GLU A 97 -1.11 3.78 -6.11
C GLU A 97 -1.48 5.25 -5.92
N LYS A 98 -0.51 6.13 -6.12
CA LYS A 98 -0.74 7.57 -6.10
C LYS A 98 -1.79 7.90 -7.15
N GLN A 99 -2.96 8.40 -6.75
CA GLN A 99 -3.94 8.90 -7.71
C GLN A 99 -3.24 9.97 -8.56
N LYS A 100 -3.17 9.73 -9.88
CA LYS A 100 -2.84 10.78 -10.83
C LYS A 100 -3.97 11.78 -10.76
N ILE A 101 -3.79 12.82 -9.94
CA ILE A 101 -4.56 14.05 -10.07
C ILE A 101 -4.21 14.53 -11.48
N ARG A 102 -5.06 14.21 -12.45
CA ARG A 102 -5.09 14.95 -13.70
C ARG A 102 -5.51 16.34 -13.25
N THR A 103 -4.55 17.24 -13.04
CA THR A 103 -4.85 18.66 -13.05
C THR A 103 -5.58 18.89 -14.36
N LEU A 104 -6.88 19.17 -14.26
CA LEU A 104 -7.67 19.86 -15.28
C LEU A 104 -7.03 21.24 -15.43
N GLY A 105 -5.86 21.24 -16.05
CA GLY A 105 -4.95 22.37 -16.14
C GLY A 105 -4.55 22.49 -17.58
N GLU A 106 -5.52 22.89 -18.40
CA GLU A 106 -5.43 23.87 -19.48
C GLU A 106 -6.81 23.92 -20.16
N PRO A 107 -7.56 25.03 -20.10
CA PRO A 107 -8.70 25.19 -20.97
C PRO A 107 -8.16 25.15 -22.40
N SER A 108 -8.60 24.17 -23.18
CA SER A 108 -8.35 24.10 -24.61
C SER A 108 -8.68 25.45 -25.22
N THR A 109 -7.67 26.14 -25.72
CA THR A 109 -7.80 27.46 -26.34
C THR A 109 -8.95 27.44 -27.33
N GLU A 110 -10.03 28.08 -26.94
CA GLU A 110 -11.18 28.35 -27.79
C GLU A 110 -10.69 29.26 -28.91
N ARG A 111 -10.32 28.68 -30.06
CA ARG A 111 -10.25 29.44 -31.31
C ARG A 111 -11.64 29.48 -31.93
N LEU A 112 -12.53 30.24 -31.31
CA LEU A 112 -13.61 30.88 -32.06
C LEU A 112 -13.01 32.08 -32.78
N SER A 113 -12.49 31.86 -33.98
CA SER A 113 -12.45 32.93 -34.98
C SER A 113 -13.67 32.77 -35.88
N VAL A 114 -14.81 33.26 -35.40
CA VAL A 114 -15.98 33.57 -36.22
C VAL A 114 -15.95 35.08 -36.49
N ASP A 115 -15.66 35.38 -37.75
CA ASP A 115 -16.25 36.44 -38.58
C ASP A 115 -15.96 37.92 -38.24
N ARG A 116 -15.34 38.64 -39.20
CA ARG A 116 -15.96 39.72 -40.01
C ARG A 116 -14.91 40.66 -40.60
N SER A 117 -14.86 40.75 -41.93
CA SER A 117 -15.03 41.97 -42.75
C SER A 117 -14.58 41.71 -44.19
#